data_AF-A0A3B9LGQ8-F1
#
_entry.id   AF-A0A3B9LGQ8-F1
#
_cell.length_a   1.000
_cell.length_b   1.000
_cell.length_c   1.000
_cell.angle_alpha   90.00
_cell.angle_beta   90.00
_cell.angle_gamma   90.00
#
_symmetry.space_group_name_H-M   'P 1'
#
loop_
_entity.id
_entity.type
_entity.pdbx_description
1 polymer ?
#
loop_
_entity_poly.entity_id
_entity_poly.type
_entity_poly.pdbx_seq_one_letter_code
_entity_poly.pdbx_strand_id
1 'polypeptide(L)'
;KGKKVQVFSRALQGETEEEIEASIQDGAYKSRQASLFQQQLDLAVDLGLNVVIHQRDAWDDTLAMMQPYSGKLRGVFHCFGGSLEQANEVVDLDHLVSFTGIVTFKNGAAVRDVAAQIPLDKFMVETDCPYLAPVP
;
A
#
# COMPACT_ATOMS: atom_id res chain seq x y z
N LYS A 1 21.19 -0.19 -46.45
CA LYS A 1 21.29 -1.19 -45.36
C LYS A 1 21.56 -0.49 -44.00
N GLY A 2 20.60 0.30 -43.48
CA GLY A 2 20.85 1.20 -42.33
C GLY A 2 19.92 1.05 -41.12
N LYS A 3 18.95 0.12 -41.14
CA LYS A 3 17.94 -0.02 -40.07
C LYS A 3 18.31 -1.01 -38.94
N LYS A 4 19.38 -1.80 -39.07
CA LYS A 4 19.77 -2.80 -38.05
C LYS A 4 20.65 -2.24 -36.93
N VAL A 5 21.31 -1.10 -37.13
CA VAL A 5 22.26 -0.55 -36.14
C VAL A 5 21.55 0.16 -34.98
N GLN A 6 20.36 0.71 -35.22
CA GLN A 6 19.62 1.49 -34.21
C GLN A 6 18.88 0.64 -33.18
N VAL A 7 18.60 -0.64 -33.49
CA VAL A 7 17.85 -1.53 -32.60
C VAL A 7 18.78 -2.20 -31.58
N PHE A 8 20.04 -2.45 -31.94
CA PHE A 8 21.03 -3.05 -31.03
C PHE A 8 21.63 -2.06 -30.01
N SER A 9 21.61 -0.75 -30.28
CA SER A 9 22.14 0.25 -29.36
C SER A 9 21.23 0.53 -28.15
N ARG A 10 19.95 0.14 -28.21
CA ARG A 10 19.00 0.36 -27.11
C ARG A 10 18.99 -0.76 -26.06
N ALA A 11 19.56 -1.92 -26.39
CA ALA A 11 19.63 -3.09 -25.50
C ALA A 11 20.94 -3.16 -24.68
N LEU A 12 21.86 -2.19 -24.87
CA LEU A 12 23.20 -2.17 -24.27
C LEU A 12 23.49 -0.92 -23.45
N GLN A 13 22.50 -0.07 -23.20
CA GLN A 13 22.65 0.95 -22.16
C GLN A 13 22.52 0.23 -20.81
N GLY A 14 23.65 -0.26 -20.31
CA GLY A 14 23.74 -0.71 -18.92
C GLY A 14 23.35 0.42 -17.98
N GLU A 15 22.81 0.05 -16.83
CA GLU A 15 22.51 0.99 -15.74
C GLU A 15 23.77 1.81 -15.42
N THR A 16 23.60 3.11 -15.29
CA THR A 16 24.65 4.02 -14.84
C THR A 16 25.05 3.70 -13.40
N GLU A 17 26.27 4.06 -13.00
CA GLU A 17 26.72 3.88 -11.60
C GLU A 17 25.77 4.56 -10.60
N GLU A 18 25.16 5.68 -10.99
CA GLU A 18 24.16 6.41 -10.20
C GLU A 18 22.85 5.62 -10.05
N GLU A 19 22.37 4.99 -11.12
CA GLU A 19 21.18 4.12 -11.08
C GLU A 19 21.42 2.87 -10.22
N ILE A 20 22.62 2.29 -10.28
CA ILE A 20 23.01 1.14 -9.46
C ILE A 20 23.04 1.52 -7.97
N GLU A 21 23.68 2.64 -7.62
CA GLU A 21 23.74 3.10 -6.23
C GLU A 21 22.34 3.45 -5.69
N ALA A 22 21.52 4.13 -6.49
CA ALA A 22 20.14 4.43 -6.12
C ALA A 22 19.32 3.14 -5.86
N SER A 23 19.51 2.11 -6.69
CA SER A 23 18.85 0.81 -6.53
C SER A 23 19.31 0.09 -5.25
N ILE A 24 20.60 0.10 -4.96
CA ILE A 24 21.16 -0.47 -3.71
C ILE A 24 20.58 0.26 -2.49
N GLN A 25 20.53 1.59 -2.54
CA GLN A 25 20.03 2.41 -1.45
C GLN A 25 18.53 2.19 -1.23
N ASP A 26 17.74 2.14 -2.31
CA ASP A 26 16.30 1.82 -2.27
C ASP A 26 16.05 0.44 -1.64
N GLY A 27 16.81 -0.58 -2.06
CA GLY A 27 16.76 -1.91 -1.45
C GLY A 27 17.04 -1.88 0.06
N ALA A 28 18.05 -1.14 0.49
CA ALA A 28 18.35 -0.98 1.91
C ALA A 28 17.25 -0.23 2.69
N TYR A 29 16.54 0.72 2.07
CA TYR A 29 15.36 1.34 2.69
C TYR A 29 14.20 0.37 2.79
N LYS A 30 13.90 -0.40 1.75
CA LYS A 30 12.82 -1.42 1.76
C LYS A 30 13.05 -2.47 2.83
N SER A 31 14.27 -3.01 2.95
CA SER A 31 14.60 -3.98 4.00
C SER A 31 14.42 -3.40 5.41
N ARG A 32 14.76 -2.12 5.62
CA ARG A 32 14.54 -1.46 6.91
C ARG A 32 13.07 -1.22 7.21
N GLN A 33 12.28 -0.81 6.21
CA GLN A 33 10.83 -0.64 6.35
C GLN A 33 10.16 -1.95 6.75
N ALA A 34 10.46 -3.05 6.05
CA ALA A 34 9.94 -4.37 6.38
C ALA A 34 10.34 -4.82 7.80
N SER A 35 11.61 -4.68 8.16
CA SER A 35 12.09 -5.07 9.50
C SER A 35 11.41 -4.28 10.62
N LEU A 36 11.21 -2.97 10.46
CA LEU A 36 10.55 -2.13 11.46
C LEU A 36 9.03 -2.35 11.50
N PHE A 37 8.43 -2.68 10.35
CA PHE A 37 7.01 -3.03 10.29
C PHE A 37 6.75 -4.34 11.06
N GLN A 38 7.53 -5.39 10.80
CA GLN A 38 7.48 -6.66 11.53
C GLN A 38 7.59 -6.46 13.05
N GLN A 39 8.59 -5.69 13.50
CA GLN A 39 8.79 -5.42 14.93
C GLN A 39 7.59 -4.72 15.59
N GLN A 40 6.92 -3.81 14.87
CA GLN A 40 5.72 -3.14 15.36
C GLN A 40 4.50 -4.06 15.40
N LEU A 41 4.37 -4.97 14.44
CA LEU A 41 3.33 -6.00 14.44
C LEU A 41 3.53 -6.97 15.61
N ASP A 42 4.76 -7.43 15.84
CA ASP A 42 5.11 -8.28 16.99
C ASP A 42 4.76 -7.60 18.32
N LEU A 43 5.14 -6.32 18.47
CA LEU A 43 4.81 -5.53 19.65
C LEU A 43 3.30 -5.34 19.82
N ALA A 44 2.55 -5.12 18.75
CA ALA A 44 1.10 -4.98 18.81
C ALA A 44 0.43 -6.28 19.30
N VAL A 45 0.92 -7.45 18.85
CA VAL A 45 0.45 -8.75 19.36
C VAL A 45 0.75 -8.87 20.86
N ASP A 46 2.00 -8.60 21.28
CA ASP A 46 2.41 -8.70 22.68
C ASP A 46 1.59 -7.80 23.61
N LEU A 47 1.17 -6.64 23.12
CA LEU A 47 0.36 -5.67 23.86
C LEU A 47 -1.16 -5.87 23.70
N GLY A 48 -1.60 -6.80 22.86
CA GLY A 48 -3.02 -7.00 22.54
C GLY A 48 -3.67 -5.78 21.86
N LEU A 49 -2.90 -5.04 21.05
CA LEU A 49 -3.32 -3.86 20.32
C LEU A 49 -3.57 -4.16 18.83
N ASN A 50 -4.42 -3.32 18.22
CA ASN A 50 -4.60 -3.29 16.77
C ASN A 50 -3.65 -2.27 16.13
N VAL A 51 -3.52 -2.33 14.81
CA VAL A 51 -2.60 -1.46 14.05
C VAL A 51 -3.33 -0.62 13.01
N VAL A 52 -2.79 0.57 12.73
CA VAL A 52 -3.18 1.42 11.60
C VAL A 52 -2.03 1.39 10.61
N ILE A 53 -2.30 0.93 9.39
CA ILE A 53 -1.29 0.56 8.39
C ILE A 53 -1.34 1.56 7.26
N HIS A 54 -0.21 2.22 7.02
CA HIS A 54 0.02 2.99 5.81
C HIS A 54 0.80 2.14 4.81
N GLN A 55 0.35 2.13 3.56
CA GLN A 55 1.16 1.65 2.44
C GLN A 55 0.97 2.59 1.25
N ARG A 56 2.02 2.71 0.43
CA ARG A 56 1.91 3.20 -0.94
C ARG A 56 2.87 2.42 -1.83
N ASP A 57 2.39 1.92 -2.96
CA ASP A 57 3.16 1.12 -3.92
C ASP A 57 3.87 -0.10 -3.30
N ALA A 58 3.25 -0.69 -2.26
CA ALA A 58 3.81 -1.81 -1.49
C ALA A 58 2.74 -2.86 -1.12
N TRP A 59 1.71 -3.03 -1.96
CA TRP A 59 0.54 -3.85 -1.64
C TRP A 59 0.90 -5.30 -1.29
N ASP A 60 1.56 -6.00 -2.21
CA ASP A 60 1.87 -7.42 -2.07
C ASP A 60 2.77 -7.69 -0.86
N ASP A 61 3.80 -6.86 -0.66
CA ASP A 61 4.69 -6.95 0.50
C ASP A 61 3.94 -6.72 1.81
N THR A 62 3.08 -5.70 1.87
CA THR A 62 2.30 -5.36 3.06
C THR A 62 1.35 -6.51 3.41
N LEU A 63 0.63 -7.05 2.43
CA LEU A 63 -0.34 -8.12 2.64
C LEU A 63 0.37 -9.42 3.07
N ALA A 64 1.48 -9.77 2.42
CA ALA A 64 2.28 -10.95 2.78
C ALA A 64 2.82 -10.85 4.21
N MET A 65 3.24 -9.66 4.65
CA MET A 65 3.68 -9.44 6.03
C MET A 65 2.53 -9.49 7.04
N MET A 66 1.31 -9.12 6.65
CA MET A 66 0.13 -9.15 7.52
C MET A 66 -0.46 -10.56 7.70
N GLN A 67 -0.37 -11.43 6.70
CA GLN A 67 -0.98 -12.79 6.73
C GLN A 67 -0.61 -13.61 7.99
N PRO A 68 0.65 -13.67 8.46
CA PRO A 68 1.01 -14.41 9.68
C PRO A 68 0.42 -13.85 10.99
N TYR A 69 -0.16 -12.65 10.93
CA TYR A 69 -0.77 -11.94 12.06
C TYR A 69 -2.29 -11.99 12.07
N SER A 70 -2.92 -12.54 11.03
CA SER A 70 -4.36 -12.77 11.00
C SER A 70 -4.80 -13.60 12.22
N GLY A 71 -5.82 -13.11 12.93
CA GLY A 71 -6.31 -13.70 14.17
C GLY A 71 -5.48 -13.41 15.43
N LYS A 72 -4.29 -12.77 15.30
CA LYS A 72 -3.49 -12.29 16.43
C LYS A 72 -3.71 -10.80 16.71
N LEU A 73 -3.90 -10.02 15.65
CA LEU A 73 -4.27 -8.60 15.70
C LEU A 73 -5.21 -8.26 14.53
N ARG A 74 -5.79 -7.06 14.57
CA ARG A 74 -6.52 -6.48 13.42
C ARG A 74 -5.82 -5.22 12.93
N GLY A 75 -5.87 -5.01 11.61
CA GLY A 75 -5.33 -3.82 10.95
C GLY A 75 -6.43 -2.94 10.36
N VAL A 76 -6.21 -1.63 10.36
CA VAL A 76 -6.93 -0.67 9.52
C VAL A 76 -5.99 -0.19 8.44
N PHE A 77 -6.30 -0.48 7.18
CA PHE A 77 -5.59 0.03 6.01
C PHE A 77 -6.02 1.48 5.80
N HIS A 78 -5.16 2.37 6.28
CA HIS A 78 -5.36 3.81 6.29
C HIS A 78 -5.34 4.39 4.88
N CYS A 79 -6.22 5.35 4.61
CA CYS A 79 -6.37 6.08 3.36
C CYS A 79 -6.43 5.14 2.14
N PHE A 80 -7.35 4.17 2.20
CA PHE A 80 -7.49 3.15 1.18
C PHE A 80 -7.94 3.73 -0.16
N GLY A 81 -7.11 3.54 -1.19
CA GLY A 81 -7.38 3.94 -2.57
C GLY A 81 -7.23 2.79 -3.58
N GLY A 82 -7.25 1.54 -3.10
CA GLY A 82 -7.07 0.34 -3.92
C GLY A 82 -8.33 -0.11 -4.66
N SER A 83 -8.23 -1.27 -5.31
CA SER A 83 -9.34 -1.90 -6.02
C SER A 83 -10.30 -2.65 -5.06
N LEU A 84 -11.45 -3.08 -5.57
CA LEU A 84 -12.38 -3.92 -4.79
C LEU A 84 -11.75 -5.28 -4.43
N GLU A 85 -10.94 -5.84 -5.32
CA GLU A 85 -10.20 -7.08 -5.07
C GLU A 85 -9.27 -6.92 -3.87
N GLN A 86 -8.47 -5.84 -3.86
CA GLN A 86 -7.59 -5.50 -2.75
C GLN A 86 -8.36 -5.27 -1.45
N ALA A 87 -9.52 -4.61 -1.51
CA ALA A 87 -10.36 -4.43 -0.32
C ALA A 87 -10.89 -5.77 0.22
N ASN A 88 -11.26 -6.71 -0.66
CA ASN A 88 -11.70 -8.04 -0.25
C ASN A 88 -10.55 -8.85 0.38
N GLU A 89 -9.32 -8.77 -0.15
CA GLU A 89 -8.15 -9.41 0.48
C GLU A 89 -7.94 -8.95 1.93
N VAL A 90 -8.15 -7.66 2.19
CA VAL A 90 -8.08 -7.10 3.56
C VAL A 90 -9.22 -7.63 4.43
N VAL A 91 -10.45 -7.63 3.90
CA VAL A 91 -11.64 -8.06 4.65
C VAL A 91 -11.59 -9.56 4.98
N ASP A 92 -11.11 -10.38 4.06
CA ASP A 92 -10.98 -11.84 4.22
C ASP A 92 -9.98 -12.21 5.32
N LEU A 93 -9.01 -11.33 5.62
CA LEU A 93 -8.06 -11.46 6.73
C LEU A 93 -8.58 -10.86 8.06
N ASP A 94 -9.86 -10.48 8.12
CA ASP A 94 -10.50 -9.77 9.24
C ASP A 94 -9.83 -8.43 9.59
N HIS A 95 -9.37 -7.71 8.56
CA HIS A 95 -8.91 -6.34 8.67
C HIS A 95 -9.96 -5.38 8.09
N LEU A 96 -9.73 -4.08 8.29
CA LEU A 96 -10.60 -3.01 7.82
C LEU A 96 -9.86 -2.14 6.82
N VAL A 97 -10.59 -1.54 5.88
CA VAL A 97 -10.11 -0.40 5.10
C VAL A 97 -10.64 0.89 5.69
N SER A 98 -10.05 2.03 5.37
CA SER A 98 -10.61 3.32 5.78
C SER A 98 -10.53 4.34 4.67
N PHE A 99 -11.55 5.21 4.61
CA PHE A 99 -11.71 6.18 3.55
C PHE A 99 -11.58 7.60 4.10
N THR A 100 -10.82 8.42 3.36
CA THR A 100 -10.60 9.84 3.64
C THR A 100 -11.43 10.72 2.71
N GLY A 101 -11.14 12.03 2.67
CA GLY A 101 -11.76 12.98 1.74
C GLY A 101 -11.55 12.64 0.26
N ILE A 102 -10.66 11.71 -0.11
CA ILE A 102 -10.44 11.27 -1.50
C ILE A 102 -11.72 10.76 -2.18
N VAL A 103 -12.69 10.25 -1.41
CA VAL A 103 -13.99 9.82 -1.94
C VAL A 103 -14.76 10.96 -2.61
N THR A 104 -14.48 12.20 -2.21
CA THR A 104 -15.12 13.41 -2.75
C THR A 104 -14.42 13.93 -4.00
N PHE A 105 -13.22 13.46 -4.32
CA PHE A 105 -12.45 14.00 -5.43
C PHE A 105 -13.05 13.62 -6.79
N LYS A 106 -12.86 14.48 -7.78
CA LYS A 106 -13.34 14.26 -9.16
C LYS A 106 -12.85 12.92 -9.74
N ASN A 107 -11.61 12.54 -9.44
CA ASN A 107 -10.98 11.28 -9.84
C ASN A 107 -11.21 10.11 -8.85
N GLY A 108 -11.99 10.32 -7.77
CA GLY A 108 -12.26 9.32 -6.74
C GLY A 108 -13.35 8.30 -7.10
N ALA A 109 -13.71 8.13 -8.38
CA ALA A 109 -14.80 7.23 -8.79
C ALA A 109 -14.56 5.78 -8.35
N ALA A 110 -13.36 5.25 -8.58
CA ALA A 110 -13.00 3.91 -8.15
C ALA A 110 -13.10 3.74 -6.62
N VAL A 111 -12.64 4.72 -5.85
CA VAL A 111 -12.72 4.67 -4.37
C VAL A 111 -14.18 4.69 -3.90
N ARG A 112 -15.03 5.51 -4.53
CA ARG A 112 -16.48 5.52 -4.24
C ARG A 112 -17.14 4.18 -4.57
N ASP A 113 -16.77 3.56 -5.69
CA ASP A 113 -17.32 2.27 -6.09
C ASP A 113 -16.93 1.17 -5.10
N VAL A 114 -15.69 1.19 -4.58
CA VAL A 114 -15.28 0.26 -3.51
C VAL A 114 -16.04 0.55 -2.23
N ALA A 115 -16.11 1.81 -1.79
CA ALA A 115 -16.82 2.18 -0.57
C ALA A 115 -18.31 1.82 -0.59
N ALA A 116 -18.94 1.81 -1.77
CA ALA A 116 -20.34 1.41 -1.95
C ALA A 116 -20.56 -0.12 -1.91
N GLN A 117 -19.51 -0.92 -2.13
CA GLN A 117 -19.60 -2.38 -2.24
C GLN A 117 -19.08 -3.10 -0.98
N ILE A 118 -18.17 -2.49 -0.22
CA ILE A 118 -17.65 -3.07 1.01
C ILE A 118 -18.72 -3.02 2.12
N PRO A 119 -18.89 -4.09 2.92
CA PRO A 119 -19.82 -4.10 4.05
C PRO A 119 -19.57 -2.93 5.03
N LEU A 120 -20.64 -2.36 5.57
CA LEU A 120 -20.55 -1.18 6.45
C LEU A 120 -19.75 -1.43 7.74
N ASP A 121 -19.67 -2.68 8.19
CA ASP A 121 -18.88 -3.11 9.35
C ASP A 121 -17.42 -3.43 8.99
N LYS A 122 -17.03 -3.25 7.73
CA LYS A 122 -15.69 -3.55 7.20
C LYS A 122 -14.88 -2.34 6.75
N PHE A 123 -15.35 -1.13 7.04
CA PHE A 123 -14.56 0.08 6.84
C PHE A 123 -14.73 1.14 7.93
N MET A 124 -13.80 2.09 7.95
CA MET A 124 -13.85 3.29 8.79
C MET A 124 -13.81 4.57 7.94
N VAL A 125 -14.18 5.70 8.56
CA VAL A 125 -14.02 7.04 8.00
C VAL A 125 -12.98 7.80 8.80
N GLU A 126 -12.13 8.54 8.10
CA GLU A 126 -11.06 9.34 8.68
C GLU A 126 -10.84 10.62 7.87
N THR A 127 -10.10 11.58 8.42
CA THR A 127 -9.86 12.87 7.75
C THR A 127 -8.51 12.93 7.07
N ASP A 128 -7.51 12.26 7.64
CA ASP A 128 -6.09 12.46 7.30
C ASP A 128 -5.64 13.94 7.35
N CYS A 129 -6.27 14.73 8.23
CA CYS A 129 -5.92 16.15 8.43
C CYS A 129 -4.43 16.30 8.80
N PRO A 130 -3.70 17.27 8.21
CA PRO A 130 -4.18 18.39 7.40
C PRO A 130 -4.31 18.11 5.88
N TYR A 131 -4.15 16.86 5.47
CA TYR A 131 -4.19 16.44 4.07
C TYR A 131 -5.61 16.12 3.60
N LEU A 132 -5.75 15.91 2.28
CA LEU A 132 -6.93 15.32 1.65
C LEU A 132 -8.28 16.01 1.98
N ALA A 133 -8.24 17.35 2.12
CA ALA A 133 -9.43 18.15 2.39
C ALA A 133 -10.56 17.84 1.38
N PRO A 134 -11.77 17.49 1.85
CA PRO A 134 -12.87 17.11 0.97
C PRO A 134 -13.28 18.27 0.06
N VAL A 135 -13.65 17.94 -1.18
CA VAL A 135 -14.15 18.90 -2.17
C VAL A 135 -15.68 18.76 -2.26
N PRO A 136 -16.46 19.85 -2.21
CA PRO A 136 -17.92 19.81 -2.31
C PRO A 136 -18.46 19.27 -3.64
#